data_AF-A0ABD0PLA0-F1
#
_entry.id   AF-A0ABD0PLA0-F1
#
_cell.length_a   1.000
_cell.length_b   1.000
_cell.length_c   1.000
_cell.angle_alpha   90.00
_cell.angle_beta   90.00
_cell.angle_gamma   90.00
#
_symmetry.space_group_name_H-M   'P 1'
#
loop_
_entity.id
_entity.type
_entity.pdbx_description
1 polymer ?
#
loop_
_entity_poly.entity_id
_entity_poly.type
_entity_poly.pdbx_seq_one_letter_code
_entity_poly.pdbx_strand_id
1 'polypeptide(L)' 'VIGLDLGTTFCSVGVFQPGTGEIEVIEDDKGRKTIPSIVSFTPTGVFSGHE' A
#
# COMPACT_ATOMS: atom_id res chain seq x y z
N VAL A 1 -8.49 6.21 11.29
CA VAL A 1 -7.60 7.18 10.60
C VAL A 1 -6.63 6.38 9.75
N ILE A 2 -6.27 6.86 8.56
CA ILE A 2 -5.32 6.16 7.67
C ILE A 2 -4.08 7.03 7.49
N GLY A 3 -2.90 6.43 7.61
CA GLY A 3 -1.63 7.03 7.24
C GLY A 3 -1.12 6.44 5.93
N LEU A 4 -0.61 7.28 5.05
CA LEU A 4 0.03 6.90 3.80
C LEU A 4 1.49 7.32 3.85
N ASP A 5 2.38 6.36 3.64
CA ASP A 5 3.78 6.62 3.33
C ASP A 5 3.96 6.54 1.82
N LEU A 6 4.35 7.66 1.19
CA LEU A 6 4.54 7.79 -0.26
C LEU A 6 6.04 7.86 -0.57
N GLY A 7 6.75 6.78 -0.28
CA GLY A 7 8.16 6.65 -0.63
C GLY A 7 8.38 6.56 -2.14
N THR A 8 9.61 6.85 -2.57
CA THR A 8 9.99 6.87 -3.99
C THR A 8 10.01 5.49 -4.64
N THR A 9 10.46 4.47 -3.90
CA THR A 9 10.53 3.08 -4.40
C THR A 9 9.38 2.23 -3.88
N PHE A 10 8.98 2.41 -2.62
CA PHE A 10 7.90 1.67 -1.98
C PHE A 10 7.00 2.62 -1.19
N CYS A 11 5.71 2.31 -1.17
CA CYS A 11 4.70 2.92 -0.33
C CYS A 11 4.11 1.88 0.64
N SER A 12 3.45 2.37 1.68
CA SER A 12 2.69 1.55 2.62
C SER A 12 1.49 2.33 3.17
N VAL A 13 0.54 1.59 3.72
CA VAL A 13 -0.66 2.18 4.33
C VAL A 13 -0.90 1.57 5.70
N GLY A 14 -1.08 2.45 6.69
CA GLY A 14 -1.38 2.08 8.07
C GLY A 14 -2.75 2.57 8.49
N VAL A 15 -3.46 1.79 9.29
CA VAL A 15 -4.74 2.17 9.90
C VAL A 15 -4.60 2.26 11.42
N PHE A 16 -5.07 3.36 11.99
CA PHE A 16 -5.24 3.51 13.42
C PHE A 16 -6.63 3.01 13.83
N GLN A 17 -6.66 2.06 14.76
CA GLN A 17 -7.87 1.47 15.33
C GLN A 17 -8.29 2.25 16.59
N PRO A 18 -9.33 3.10 16.55
CA PRO A 18 -9.66 3.99 17.66
C PRO A 18 -10.17 3.26 18.92
N GLY A 19 -10.69 2.04 18.79
CA GLY A 19 -11.17 1.26 19.93
C GLY A 19 -10.05 0.64 20.77
N THR A 20 -8.94 0.27 20.14
CA THR A 20 -7.79 -0.37 20.81
C THR A 20 -6.62 0.60 21.01
N GLY A 21 -6.55 1.67 20.21
CA GLY A 21 -5.41 2.59 20.16
C GLY A 21 -4.23 2.04 19.35
N GLU A 22 -4.38 0.90 18.69
CA GLU A 22 -3.30 0.25 17.93
C GLU A 22 -3.20 0.78 16.49
N ILE A 23 -2.02 0.61 15.91
CA ILE A 23 -1.73 0.90 14.50
C ILE A 23 -1.37 -0.41 13.81
N GLU A 24 -2.02 -0.65 12.68
CA GLU A 24 -1.80 -1.82 11.84
C GLU A 24 -1.36 -1.39 10.45
N VAL A 25 -0.32 -2.02 9.90
CA VAL A 25 0.08 -1.86 8.50
C VAL A 25 -0.68 -2.90 7.68
N ILE A 26 -1.44 -2.43 6.69
CA ILE A 26 -2.30 -3.27 5.86
C ILE A 26 -1.43 -4.06 4.88
N GLU A 27 -1.69 -5.35 4.80
CA GLU A 27 -1.06 -6.25 3.84
C GLU A 27 -1.93 -6.44 2.59
N ASP A 28 -1.28 -6.77 1.48
CA ASP A 28 -1.98 -7.25 0.30
C ASP A 28 -2.35 -8.74 0.40
N ASP A 29 -2.96 -9.27 -0.67
CA ASP A 29 -3.41 -10.65 -0.78
C ASP A 29 -2.30 -11.70 -0.62
N LYS A 30 -1.03 -11.30 -0.73
CA LYS A 30 0.15 -12.16 -0.55
C LYS A 30 0.87 -11.89 0.78
N GLY A 31 0.28 -11.11 1.68
CA GLY A 31 0.88 -10.78 2.98
C GLY A 31 2.00 -9.73 2.90
N ARG A 32 2.13 -8.99 1.79
CA ARG A 32 3.16 -7.95 1.65
C ARG A 32 2.64 -6.65 2.25
N LYS A 33 3.45 -6.04 3.11
CA LYS A 33 3.12 -4.77 3.80
C LYS A 33 3.66 -3.52 3.09
N THR A 34 4.36 -3.72 1.97
CA THR A 34 4.88 -2.65 1.12
C THR A 34 4.52 -2.91 -0.34
N ILE A 35 4.23 -1.82 -1.04
CA ILE A 35 3.77 -1.82 -2.43
C ILE A 35 4.76 -0.97 -3.24
N PRO A 36 5.27 -1.43 -4.40
CA PRO A 36 6.12 -0.61 -5.25
C PRO A 36 5.43 0.70 -5.65
N SER A 37 6.14 1.81 -5.58
CA SER A 37 5.65 3.12 -6.00
C SER A 37 5.77 3.29 -7.51
N ILE A 38 5.15 2.38 -8.26
CA ILE A 38 5.23 2.30 -9.72
C ILE A 38 3.81 2.24 -10.31
N VAL A 39 3.67 2.90 -11.46
CA VAL A 39 2.53 2.77 -12.35
C VAL A 39 3.04 2.34 -13.72
N SER A 40 2.49 1.26 -14.27
CA SER A 40 2.86 0.70 -15.57
C SER A 40 1.69 0.85 -16.56
N PHE A 41 2.00 1.16 -17.81
CA PHE A 41 1.02 1.31 -18.89
C PHE A 41 1.31 0.29 -19.99
N THR A 42 0.28 -0.44 -20.39
CA THR A 42 0.33 -1.43 -21.48
C THR A 42 -0.78 -1.14 -22.49
N PRO A 43 -0.76 -1.76 -23.69
CA PRO A 43 -1.86 -1.64 -24.64
C PRO A 43 -3.22 -2.09 -24.09
N THR A 44 -3.25 -2.94 -23.06
CA THR A 44 -4.46 -3.55 -22.50
C THR A 44 -4.86 -3.00 -21.14
N GLY A 45 -4.07 -2.12 -20.52
CA GLY A 45 -4.40 -1.62 -19.18
C GLY A 45 -3.31 -0.81 -18.48
N VAL A 46 -3.69 -0.28 -17.32
CA VAL A 46 -2.83 0.44 -16.37
C VAL A 46 -2.71 -0.41 -15.10
N PHE A 47 -1.49 -0.65 -14.67
CA PHE A 47 -1.17 -1.48 -13.50
C PHE A 47 -0.42 -0.64 -12.46
N SER A 48 -0.52 -1.03 -11.19
CA SER A 48 0.20 -0.36 -10.10
C SER A 48 0.74 -1.36 -9.09
N GLY A 49 1.81 -0.96 -8.41
CA GLY A 49 2.41 -1.80 -7.37
C GLY A 49 3.08 -3.04 -7.94
N HIS A 50 2.58 -4.20 -7.53
CA HIS A 50 3.15 -5.51 -7.90
C HIS A 50 2.49 -6.15 -9.13
N GLU A 51 1.60 -5.42 -9.81
CA GLU A 51 0.91 -5.85 -11.02
C GLU A 51 1.61 -5.38 -12.31
#